data_AF-A0A1H5JYB9-F1
#
_entry.id   AF-A0A1H5JYB9-F1
#
_cell.length_a   1.000
_cell.length_b   1.000
_cell.length_c   1.000
_cell.angle_alpha   90.00
_cell.angle_beta   90.00
_cell.angle_gamma   90.00
#
_symmetry.space_group_name_H-M   'P 1'
#
loop_
_entity.id
_entity.type
_entity.pdbx_description
1 polymer ?
#
loop_
_entity_poly.entity_id
_entity_poly.type
_entity_poly.pdbx_seq_one_letter_code
_entity_poly.pdbx_strand_id
1 'polypeptide(L)'
;MEYKYFNKTPLWMIVLVSTVGVFALIPIANLLIVGYNNLTLGVQTGLSLSELGQMGDFFGGHTSAFSGALSLIVVLFFTFHQAKQQREFFLAQKAEAAQNSDRQFFLDGINLVTQWEMKSSGADQCMRLLDYYSRLALESADRELLLILNTVITAQIRKNLEGKNGSFRATNYPYACEAVEKIRTLREADSRAHKAKRKENLRP
;
A
#
# COMPACT_ATOMS: atom_id res chain seq x y z
N MET A 1 -11.63 3.98 3.26
CA MET A 1 -12.03 3.06 2.17
C MET A 1 -12.96 2.01 2.76
N GLU A 2 -14.17 1.87 2.23
CA GLU A 2 -15.12 0.86 2.70
C GLU A 2 -14.77 -0.49 2.04
N TYR A 3 -14.51 -1.51 2.86
CA TYR A 3 -14.15 -2.83 2.34
C TYR A 3 -15.41 -3.52 1.78
N LYS A 4 -15.54 -3.56 0.46
CA LYS A 4 -16.66 -4.23 -0.20
C LYS A 4 -16.49 -5.75 -0.16
N TYR A 5 -17.11 -6.39 0.84
CA TYR A 5 -17.05 -7.83 1.07
C TYR A 5 -17.48 -8.63 -0.18
N PHE A 6 -18.67 -8.36 -0.73
CA PHE A 6 -19.23 -9.07 -1.88
C PHE A 6 -18.30 -9.14 -3.11
N ASN A 7 -17.57 -8.06 -3.41
CA ASN A 7 -16.68 -8.02 -4.57
C ASN A 7 -15.36 -8.77 -4.32
N LYS A 8 -15.02 -9.02 -3.06
CA LYS A 8 -13.76 -9.65 -2.64
C LYS A 8 -13.94 -11.09 -2.17
N THR A 9 -15.17 -11.56 -2.01
CA THR A 9 -15.52 -12.93 -1.65
C THR A 9 -15.51 -13.83 -2.90
N PRO A 10 -14.83 -14.99 -2.89
CA PRO A 10 -14.86 -15.92 -4.01
C PRO A 10 -16.22 -16.61 -4.13
N LEU A 11 -16.61 -16.97 -5.36
CA LEU A 11 -17.95 -17.49 -5.66
C LEU A 11 -18.32 -18.73 -4.83
N TRP A 12 -17.38 -19.64 -4.58
CA TRP A 12 -17.62 -20.82 -3.74
C TRP A 12 -18.02 -20.46 -2.30
N MET A 13 -17.45 -19.39 -1.74
CA MET A 13 -17.74 -18.95 -0.37
C MET A 13 -19.08 -18.23 -0.31
N ILE A 14 -19.45 -17.49 -1.35
CA ILE A 14 -20.80 -16.91 -1.50
C ILE A 14 -21.83 -18.04 -1.53
N VAL A 15 -21.64 -19.03 -2.40
CA VAL A 15 -22.56 -20.17 -2.51
C VAL A 15 -22.69 -20.89 -1.17
N LEU A 16 -21.57 -21.17 -0.49
CA LEU A 16 -21.57 -21.86 0.80
C LEU A 16 -22.33 -21.06 1.88
N VAL A 17 -22.04 -19.78 2.04
CA VAL A 17 -22.72 -18.91 3.01
C VAL A 17 -24.20 -18.75 2.69
N SER A 18 -24.55 -18.58 1.41
CA SER A 18 -25.94 -18.48 0.97
C SER A 18 -26.71 -19.78 1.23
N THR A 19 -26.14 -20.94 0.89
CA THR A 19 -26.77 -22.24 1.13
C THR A 19 -27.02 -22.47 2.61
N VAL A 20 -26.03 -22.22 3.47
CA VAL A 20 -26.21 -22.38 4.92
C VAL A 20 -27.16 -21.34 5.50
N GLY A 21 -27.13 -20.09 5.01
CA GLY A 21 -28.09 -19.06 5.39
C GLY A 21 -29.54 -19.44 5.07
N VAL A 22 -29.78 -20.06 3.91
CA VAL A 22 -31.11 -20.57 3.53
C VAL A 22 -31.52 -21.74 4.44
N PHE A 23 -30.62 -22.70 4.69
CA PHE A 23 -30.93 -23.81 5.60
C PHE A 23 -31.14 -23.36 7.05
N ALA A 24 -30.53 -22.25 7.48
CA ALA A 24 -30.74 -21.66 8.79
C ALA A 24 -32.19 -21.21 9.04
N LEU A 25 -32.93 -20.88 7.99
CA LEU A 25 -34.32 -20.43 8.11
C LEU A 25 -35.22 -21.54 8.63
N ILE A 26 -34.91 -22.81 8.37
CA ILE A 26 -35.73 -23.96 8.77
C ILE A 26 -35.79 -24.11 10.31
N PRO A 27 -34.67 -24.27 11.03
CA PRO A 27 -34.71 -24.35 12.49
C PRO A 27 -35.21 -23.06 13.14
N ILE A 28 -34.91 -21.88 12.56
CA ILE A 28 -35.40 -20.59 13.07
C ILE A 28 -36.93 -20.52 12.95
N ALA A 29 -37.49 -20.87 11.79
CA ALA A 29 -38.93 -20.88 11.57
C ALA A 29 -39.63 -21.89 12.49
N ASN A 30 -39.07 -23.09 12.65
CA ASN A 30 -39.60 -24.10 13.58
C ASN A 30 -39.58 -23.60 15.03
N LEU A 31 -38.50 -22.96 15.47
CA LEU A 31 -38.40 -22.34 16.80
C LEU A 31 -39.45 -21.24 17.00
N LEU A 32 -39.66 -20.38 16.00
CA LEU A 32 -40.67 -19.32 16.06
C LEU A 32 -42.09 -19.88 16.13
N ILE A 33 -42.41 -20.93 15.35
CA ILE A 33 -43.73 -21.58 15.38
C ILE A 33 -43.96 -22.27 16.74
N VAL A 34 -42.99 -23.02 17.24
CA VAL A 34 -43.07 -23.66 18.56
C VAL A 34 -43.20 -22.62 19.67
N GLY A 35 -42.42 -21.54 19.62
CA GLY A 35 -42.50 -20.45 20.59
C GLY A 35 -43.85 -19.74 20.55
N TYR A 36 -44.37 -19.45 19.36
CA TYR A 36 -45.67 -18.83 19.17
C TYR A 36 -46.81 -19.70 19.71
N ASN A 37 -46.80 -21.00 19.39
CA ASN A 37 -47.81 -21.94 19.86
C ASN A 37 -47.79 -22.10 21.38
N ASN A 38 -46.61 -22.11 22.02
CA ASN A 38 -46.49 -22.16 23.48
C ASN A 38 -46.91 -20.86 24.18
N LEU A 39 -46.79 -19.71 23.51
CA LEU A 39 -47.19 -18.40 24.06
C LEU A 39 -48.69 -18.13 23.89
N THR A 40 -49.31 -18.63 22.82
CA THR A 40 -50.73 -18.39 22.49
C THR A 40 -51.67 -19.41 23.14
N LEU A 41 -51.23 -20.65 23.32
CA LEU A 41 -51.97 -21.68 24.05
C LEU A 41 -51.41 -21.71 25.47
N GLY A 42 -51.99 -20.92 26.38
CA GLY A 42 -51.53 -20.83 27.77
C GLY A 42 -51.25 -22.20 28.37
N VAL A 43 -49.96 -22.47 28.64
CA VAL A 43 -49.39 -23.63 29.33
C VAL A 43 -50.32 -24.85 29.34
N GLN A 44 -50.59 -25.44 28.17
CA GLN A 44 -51.15 -26.79 28.12
C GLN A 44 -50.02 -27.78 28.40
N THR A 45 -49.92 -28.18 29.67
CA THR A 45 -49.14 -29.33 30.14
C THR A 45 -49.73 -30.62 29.57
N GLY A 46 -49.51 -30.88 28.28
CA GLY A 46 -50.01 -32.05 27.56
C GLY A 46 -49.02 -32.63 26.57
N LEU A 47 -47.75 -32.22 26.60
CA LEU A 47 -46.73 -32.89 25.79
C LEU A 47 -46.46 -34.27 26.38
N SER A 48 -46.63 -35.30 25.54
CA SER A 48 -46.28 -36.67 25.91
C SER A 48 -44.77 -36.77 26.15
N LEU A 49 -44.36 -37.70 27.01
CA LEU A 49 -42.93 -37.94 27.29
C LEU A 49 -42.13 -38.25 26.01
N SER A 50 -42.79 -38.86 25.02
CA SER A 50 -42.24 -39.13 23.68
C SER A 50 -41.97 -37.86 22.88
N GLU A 51 -42.88 -36.87 22.91
CA GLU A 51 -42.70 -35.60 22.23
C GLU A 51 -41.62 -34.74 22.89
N LEU A 52 -41.50 -34.80 24.23
CA LEU A 52 -40.40 -34.16 24.95
C LEU A 52 -39.05 -34.78 24.57
N GLY A 53 -39.00 -36.12 24.42
CA GLY A 53 -37.82 -36.84 23.94
C GLY A 53 -37.42 -36.44 22.52
N GLN A 54 -38.39 -36.36 21.60
CA GLN A 54 -38.14 -35.91 20.22
C GLN A 54 -37.68 -34.46 20.13
N MET A 55 -38.23 -33.56 20.97
CA MET A 55 -37.69 -32.20 21.09
C MET A 55 -36.26 -32.20 21.63
N GLY A 56 -35.98 -33.02 22.64
CA GLY A 56 -34.64 -33.20 23.20
C GLY A 56 -33.62 -33.65 22.16
N ASP A 57 -33.95 -34.65 21.35
CA ASP A 57 -33.08 -35.15 20.27
C ASP A 57 -32.90 -34.12 19.15
N PHE A 58 -33.95 -33.36 18.83
CA PHE A 58 -33.88 -32.29 17.83
C PHE A 58 -32.97 -31.13 18.27
N PHE A 59 -33.09 -30.68 19.52
CA PHE A 59 -32.24 -29.61 20.05
C PHE A 59 -30.81 -30.10 20.36
N GLY A 60 -30.69 -31.27 20.97
CA GLY A 60 -29.42 -31.85 21.38
C GLY A 60 -28.56 -32.33 20.21
N GLY A 61 -29.16 -32.91 19.16
CA GLY A 61 -28.44 -33.46 18.01
C GLY A 61 -28.37 -32.49 16.82
N HIS A 62 -29.52 -32.11 16.27
CA HIS A 62 -29.56 -31.36 15.01
C HIS A 62 -29.26 -29.87 15.19
N THR A 63 -29.80 -29.24 16.22
CA THR A 63 -29.59 -27.80 16.46
C THR A 63 -28.16 -27.50 16.91
N SER A 64 -27.55 -28.37 17.72
CA SER A 64 -26.15 -28.24 18.14
C SER A 64 -25.17 -28.39 16.96
N ALA A 65 -25.37 -29.41 16.11
CA ALA A 65 -24.57 -29.62 14.90
C ALA A 65 -24.71 -28.45 13.91
N PHE A 66 -25.94 -27.94 13.73
CA PHE A 66 -26.21 -26.77 12.92
C PHE A 66 -25.51 -25.52 13.45
N SER A 67 -25.59 -25.25 14.76
CA SER A 67 -24.90 -24.14 15.41
C SER A 67 -23.37 -24.23 15.27
N GLY A 68 -22.81 -25.43 15.42
CA GLY A 68 -21.39 -25.68 15.20
C GLY A 68 -20.95 -25.41 13.76
N ALA A 69 -21.72 -25.90 12.78
CA ALA A 69 -21.45 -25.65 11.37
C ALA A 69 -21.55 -24.16 11.02
N LEU A 70 -22.57 -23.46 11.52
CA LEU A 70 -22.74 -22.03 11.33
C LEU A 70 -21.55 -21.25 11.91
N SER A 71 -21.13 -21.59 13.13
CA SER A 71 -19.98 -20.98 13.79
C SER A 71 -18.70 -21.16 12.97
N LEU A 72 -18.48 -22.35 12.43
CA LEU A 72 -17.32 -22.65 11.59
C LEU A 72 -17.33 -21.83 10.29
N ILE A 73 -18.49 -21.65 9.67
CA ILE A 73 -18.64 -20.86 8.45
C ILE A 73 -18.38 -19.38 8.71
N VAL A 74 -18.89 -18.86 9.82
CA VAL A 74 -18.62 -17.48 10.25
C VAL A 74 -17.12 -17.28 10.47
N VAL A 75 -16.47 -18.19 11.20
CA VAL A 75 -15.02 -18.13 11.42
C VAL A 75 -14.25 -18.18 10.09
N LEU A 76 -14.55 -19.13 9.21
CA LEU A 76 -13.91 -19.23 7.90
C LEU A 76 -14.08 -17.95 7.06
N PHE A 77 -15.29 -17.37 7.06
CA PHE A 77 -15.58 -16.14 6.34
C PHE A 77 -14.71 -14.99 6.85
N PHE A 78 -14.66 -14.77 8.17
CA PHE A 78 -13.88 -13.69 8.76
C PHE A 78 -12.37 -13.91 8.62
N THR A 79 -11.88 -15.14 8.85
CA THR A 79 -10.48 -15.49 8.68
C THR A 79 -10.01 -15.27 7.24
N PHE A 80 -10.82 -15.65 6.24
CA PHE A 80 -10.50 -15.41 4.84
C PHE A 80 -10.37 -13.92 4.54
N HIS A 81 -11.34 -13.11 4.97
CA HIS A 81 -11.32 -11.68 4.73
C HIS A 81 -10.19 -10.96 5.48
N GLN A 82 -9.89 -11.37 6.71
CA GLN A 82 -8.79 -10.86 7.51
C GLN A 82 -7.44 -11.15 6.82
N ALA A 83 -7.21 -12.39 6.36
CA ALA A 83 -5.99 -12.77 5.65
C ALA A 83 -5.83 -11.98 4.34
N LYS A 84 -6.93 -11.75 3.60
CA LYS A 84 -6.90 -10.97 2.37
C LYS A 84 -6.56 -9.49 2.62
N GLN A 85 -7.18 -8.87 3.63
CA GLN A 85 -6.88 -7.49 4.01
C GLN A 85 -5.42 -7.34 4.47
N GLN A 86 -4.92 -8.26 5.29
CA GLN A 86 -3.53 -8.26 5.74
C GLN A 86 -2.56 -8.38 4.56
N ARG A 87 -2.85 -9.24 3.59
CA ARG A 87 -2.01 -9.38 2.39
C ARG A 87 -1.98 -8.09 1.56
N GLU A 88 -3.13 -7.47 1.33
CA GLU A 88 -3.19 -6.19 0.58
C GLU A 88 -2.39 -5.10 1.28
N PHE A 89 -2.54 -4.97 2.61
CA PHE A 89 -1.77 -4.03 3.41
C PHE A 89 -0.27 -4.31 3.35
N PHE A 90 0.14 -5.57 3.50
CA PHE A 90 1.54 -5.96 3.46
C PHE A 90 2.19 -5.73 2.09
N LEU A 91 1.46 -5.94 1.00
CA LEU A 91 1.95 -5.64 -0.34
C LEU A 91 2.13 -4.14 -0.56
N ALA A 92 1.17 -3.32 -0.10
CA ALA A 92 1.28 -1.87 -0.16
C ALA A 92 2.49 -1.37 0.67
N GLN A 93 2.64 -1.89 1.89
CA GLN A 93 3.76 -1.54 2.77
C GLN A 93 5.10 -1.96 2.18
N LYS A 94 5.19 -3.12 1.52
CA LYS A 94 6.41 -3.56 0.83
C LYS A 94 6.79 -2.65 -0.33
N ALA A 95 5.82 -2.20 -1.12
CA ALA A 95 6.06 -1.29 -2.23
C ALA A 95 6.54 0.08 -1.72
N GLU A 96 5.90 0.61 -0.67
CA GLU A 96 6.30 1.87 -0.04
C GLU A 96 7.68 1.77 0.63
N ALA A 97 7.95 0.67 1.33
CA ALA A 97 9.25 0.42 1.95
C ALA A 97 10.37 0.28 0.90
N ALA A 98 10.12 -0.38 -0.23
CA ALA A 98 11.07 -0.47 -1.32
C ALA A 98 11.39 0.92 -1.89
N GLN A 99 10.36 1.71 -2.20
CA GLN A 99 10.53 3.08 -2.70
C GLN A 99 11.27 3.97 -1.70
N ASN A 100 10.93 3.89 -0.41
CA ASN A 100 11.63 4.64 0.64
C ASN A 100 13.07 4.16 0.80
N SER A 101 13.34 2.86 0.68
CA SER A 101 14.69 2.33 0.73
C SER A 101 15.54 2.84 -0.43
N ASP A 102 15.03 2.84 -1.65
CA ASP A 102 15.73 3.36 -2.84
C ASP A 102 16.06 4.85 -2.67
N ARG A 103 15.10 5.63 -2.15
CA ARG A 103 15.31 7.05 -1.84
C ARG A 103 16.36 7.24 -0.74
N GLN A 104 16.33 6.42 0.30
CA GLN A 104 17.33 6.48 1.38
C GLN A 104 18.73 6.14 0.87
N PHE A 105 18.87 5.07 0.07
CA PHE A 105 20.14 4.71 -0.57
C PHE A 105 20.67 5.84 -1.45
N PHE A 106 19.78 6.51 -2.19
CA PHE A 106 20.15 7.69 -2.97
C PHE A 106 20.65 8.82 -2.06
N LEU A 107 19.92 9.17 -1.01
CA LEU A 107 20.30 10.24 -0.07
C LEU A 107 21.62 9.95 0.64
N ASP A 108 21.85 8.72 1.08
CA ASP A 108 23.11 8.30 1.69
C ASP A 108 24.27 8.43 0.69
N GLY A 109 24.01 8.08 -0.58
CA GLY A 109 24.92 8.31 -1.69
C GLY A 109 25.29 9.78 -1.92
N ILE A 110 24.29 10.66 -1.89
CA ILE A 110 24.47 12.11 -2.01
C ILE A 110 25.24 12.68 -0.83
N ASN A 111 25.02 12.14 0.38
CA ASN A 111 25.81 12.50 1.56
C ASN A 111 27.28 12.09 1.39
N LEU A 112 27.57 10.92 0.80
CA LEU A 112 28.95 10.52 0.48
C LEU A 112 29.61 11.46 -0.53
N VAL A 113 28.88 11.90 -1.56
CA VAL A 113 29.37 12.93 -2.51
C VAL A 113 29.72 14.22 -1.76
N THR A 114 28.85 14.67 -0.87
CA THR A 114 29.09 15.85 -0.03
C THR A 114 30.35 15.71 0.82
N GLN A 115 30.53 14.58 1.50
CA GLN A 115 31.68 14.33 2.36
C GLN A 115 32.99 14.35 1.57
N TRP A 116 33.00 13.73 0.38
CA TRP A 116 34.17 13.79 -0.50
C TRP A 116 34.45 15.19 -1.01
N GLU A 117 33.41 15.96 -1.34
CA GLU A 117 33.54 17.35 -1.76
C GLU A 117 34.12 18.24 -0.65
N MET A 118 33.70 18.03 0.60
CA MET A 118 34.26 18.73 1.76
C MET A 118 35.74 18.40 2.00
N LYS A 119 36.13 17.13 1.77
CA LYS A 119 37.50 16.67 2.01
C LYS A 119 38.46 17.03 0.87
N SER A 120 38.00 16.96 -0.37
CA SER A 120 38.79 17.21 -1.57
C SER A 120 37.86 17.60 -2.72
N SER A 121 37.55 18.90 -2.80
CA SER A 121 36.59 19.43 -3.78
C SER A 121 36.98 19.09 -5.21
N GLY A 122 36.04 18.52 -5.96
CA GLY A 122 36.23 18.16 -7.36
C GLY A 122 37.19 16.99 -7.61
N ALA A 123 37.49 16.17 -6.60
CA ALA A 123 38.31 14.98 -6.76
C ALA A 123 37.66 13.92 -7.66
N ASP A 124 38.47 13.08 -8.31
CA ASP A 124 38.01 12.05 -9.25
C ASP A 124 37.00 11.07 -8.61
N GLN A 125 37.20 10.71 -7.34
CA GLN A 125 36.28 9.85 -6.58
C GLN A 125 34.91 10.53 -6.36
N CYS A 126 34.89 11.82 -6.04
CA CYS A 126 33.66 12.62 -5.90
C CYS A 126 32.89 12.62 -7.23
N MET A 127 33.62 12.80 -8.34
CA MET A 127 33.05 12.88 -9.68
C MET A 127 32.51 11.53 -10.19
N ARG A 128 33.16 10.41 -9.86
CA ARG A 128 32.64 9.06 -10.13
C ARG A 128 31.36 8.76 -9.37
N LEU A 129 31.32 9.10 -8.09
CA LEU A 129 30.10 8.94 -7.28
C LEU A 129 28.98 9.83 -7.83
N LEU A 130 29.29 11.08 -8.16
CA LEU A 130 28.34 11.99 -8.77
C LEU A 130 27.79 11.43 -10.08
N ASP A 131 28.63 10.89 -10.97
CA ASP A 131 28.19 10.30 -12.24
C ASP A 131 27.29 9.08 -12.04
N TYR A 132 27.64 8.20 -11.09
CA TYR A 132 26.81 7.05 -10.73
C TYR A 132 25.41 7.47 -10.22
N TYR A 133 25.34 8.39 -9.26
CA TYR A 133 24.05 8.87 -8.74
C TYR A 133 23.30 9.75 -9.75
N SER A 134 24.02 10.42 -10.66
CA SER A 134 23.41 11.12 -11.80
C SER A 134 22.70 10.14 -12.72
N ARG A 135 23.32 9.00 -13.02
CA ARG A 135 22.69 7.93 -13.81
C ARG A 135 21.41 7.42 -13.14
N LEU A 136 21.46 7.13 -11.84
CA LEU A 136 20.28 6.67 -11.09
C LEU A 136 19.13 7.70 -11.12
N ALA A 137 19.45 8.99 -10.96
CA ALA A 137 18.44 10.07 -11.04
C ALA A 137 17.87 10.25 -12.46
N LEU A 138 18.67 9.98 -13.50
CA LEU A 138 18.22 10.05 -14.89
C LEU A 138 17.33 8.86 -15.27
N GLU A 139 17.63 7.66 -14.75
CA GLU A 139 16.86 6.43 -14.99
C GLU A 139 15.52 6.42 -14.25
N SER A 140 15.44 7.00 -13.04
CA SER A 140 14.20 7.01 -12.24
C SER A 140 13.11 7.94 -12.77
N ALA A 141 13.45 8.86 -13.69
CA ALA A 141 12.59 9.95 -14.19
C ALA A 141 11.97 10.84 -13.10
N ASP A 142 12.40 10.71 -11.84
CA ASP A 142 11.92 11.49 -10.72
C ASP A 142 12.66 12.84 -10.69
N ARG A 143 11.89 13.92 -10.91
CA ARG A 143 12.40 15.29 -10.89
C ARG A 143 13.02 15.65 -9.53
N GLU A 144 12.51 15.07 -8.45
CA GLU A 144 12.98 15.37 -7.11
C GLU A 144 14.43 14.88 -6.90
N LEU A 145 14.79 13.70 -7.42
CA LEU A 145 16.15 13.19 -7.30
C LEU A 145 17.17 14.07 -8.02
N LEU A 146 16.82 14.62 -9.18
CA LEU A 146 17.67 15.59 -9.89
C LEU A 146 17.82 16.91 -9.12
N LEU A 147 16.77 17.37 -8.43
CA LEU A 147 16.84 18.57 -7.60
C LEU A 147 17.67 18.33 -6.34
N ILE A 148 17.57 17.15 -5.72
CA ILE A 148 18.42 16.74 -4.60
C ILE A 148 19.87 16.68 -5.05
N LEU A 149 20.15 16.06 -6.20
CA LEU A 149 21.48 16.01 -6.80
C LEU A 149 22.07 17.41 -7.02
N ASN A 150 21.25 18.38 -7.43
CA ASN A 150 21.67 19.76 -7.59
C ASN A 150 22.19 20.42 -6.29
N THR A 151 21.80 19.93 -5.10
CA THR A 151 22.28 20.47 -3.81
C THR A 151 23.77 20.22 -3.57
N VAL A 152 24.32 19.14 -4.13
CA VAL A 152 25.73 18.75 -3.95
C VAL A 152 26.62 19.16 -5.13
N ILE A 153 26.03 19.58 -6.25
CA ILE A 153 26.76 20.07 -7.42
C ILE A 153 27.25 21.51 -7.15
N THR A 154 28.47 21.62 -6.62
CA THR A 154 29.13 22.89 -6.35
C THR A 154 29.57 23.62 -7.61
N ALA A 155 29.94 24.89 -7.50
CA ALA A 155 30.52 25.66 -8.61
C ALA A 155 31.82 25.03 -9.14
N GLN A 156 32.60 24.38 -8.28
CA GLN A 156 33.85 23.71 -8.67
C GLN A 156 33.56 22.44 -9.47
N ILE A 157 32.61 21.61 -9.02
CA ILE A 157 32.13 20.45 -9.77
C ILE A 157 31.62 20.87 -11.15
N ARG A 158 30.83 21.95 -11.24
CA ARG A 158 30.36 22.48 -12.54
C ARG A 158 31.51 22.90 -13.44
N LYS A 159 32.48 23.65 -12.93
CA LYS A 159 33.68 24.05 -13.71
C LYS A 159 34.47 22.85 -14.22
N ASN A 160 34.57 21.80 -13.40
CA ASN A 160 35.23 20.55 -13.79
C ASN A 160 34.44 19.82 -14.88
N LEU A 161 33.11 19.70 -14.75
CA LEU A 161 32.24 19.11 -15.79
C LEU A 161 32.22 19.93 -17.09
N GLU A 162 32.37 21.26 -17.00
CA GLU A 162 32.46 22.18 -18.15
C GLU A 162 33.87 22.21 -18.79
N GLY A 163 34.84 21.46 -18.27
CA GLY A 163 36.17 21.30 -18.87
C GLY A 163 37.09 22.51 -18.77
N LYS A 164 36.79 23.50 -17.92
CA LYS A 164 37.56 24.76 -17.81
C LYS A 164 38.96 24.60 -17.17
N ASN A 165 39.24 23.46 -16.55
CA ASN A 165 40.49 23.19 -15.81
C ASN A 165 41.46 22.19 -16.50
N GLY A 166 41.32 21.95 -17.80
CA GLY A 166 42.32 21.22 -18.60
C GLY A 166 42.38 19.68 -18.44
N SER A 167 41.79 19.12 -17.39
CA SER A 167 41.39 17.71 -17.35
C SER A 167 39.94 17.63 -16.89
N PHE A 168 39.05 17.13 -17.76
CA PHE A 168 37.77 16.48 -17.47
C PHE A 168 36.94 16.50 -18.75
N ARG A 169 36.63 15.31 -19.27
CA ARG A 169 35.84 15.14 -20.49
C ARG A 169 34.46 14.63 -20.11
N ALA A 170 33.44 15.10 -20.83
CA ALA A 170 32.13 14.47 -20.91
C ALA A 170 32.19 12.96 -21.25
N THR A 171 33.33 12.47 -21.76
CA THR A 171 33.58 11.03 -21.96
C THR A 171 33.78 10.25 -20.66
N ASN A 172 34.26 10.88 -19.59
CA ASN A 172 34.56 10.19 -18.33
C ASN A 172 33.35 10.20 -17.37
N TYR A 173 32.52 11.24 -17.45
CA TYR A 173 31.37 11.46 -16.57
C TYR A 173 30.13 11.91 -17.37
N PRO A 174 29.66 11.08 -18.32
CA PRO A 174 28.61 11.46 -19.25
C PRO A 174 27.27 11.73 -18.55
N TYR A 175 26.94 10.94 -17.52
CA TYR A 175 25.67 11.06 -16.81
C TYR A 175 25.65 12.28 -15.90
N ALA A 176 26.77 12.63 -15.27
CA ALA A 176 26.89 13.87 -14.51
C ALA A 176 26.70 15.09 -15.41
N CYS A 177 27.27 15.10 -16.61
CA CYS A 177 27.06 16.16 -17.58
C CYS A 177 25.59 16.25 -18.03
N GLU A 178 24.96 15.11 -18.34
CA GLU A 178 23.55 15.08 -18.75
C GLU A 178 22.62 15.55 -17.61
N ALA A 179 22.87 15.13 -16.38
CA ALA A 179 22.10 15.54 -15.21
C ALA A 179 22.19 17.05 -14.98
N VAL A 180 23.36 17.66 -15.11
CA VAL A 180 23.54 19.12 -15.00
C VAL A 180 22.70 19.87 -16.04
N GLU A 181 22.66 19.38 -17.28
CA GLU A 181 21.83 19.98 -18.34
C GLU A 181 20.34 19.85 -18.05
N LYS A 182 19.86 18.67 -17.63
CA LYS A 182 18.45 18.49 -17.24
C LYS A 182 18.09 19.38 -16.05
N ILE A 183 18.95 19.47 -15.03
CA ILE A 183 18.76 20.37 -13.89
C ILE A 183 18.65 21.83 -14.33
N ARG A 184 19.45 22.28 -15.31
CA ARG A 184 19.36 23.64 -15.85
C ARG A 184 17.97 23.92 -16.41
N THR A 185 17.44 23.01 -17.22
CA THR A 185 16.09 23.17 -17.79
C THR A 185 14.98 23.21 -16.72
N LEU A 186 15.09 22.38 -15.67
CA LEU A 186 14.15 22.36 -14.54
C LEU A 186 14.17 23.69 -13.78
N ARG A 187 15.37 24.22 -13.47
CA ARG A 187 15.51 25.53 -12.79
C ARG A 187 14.92 26.68 -13.58
N GLU A 188 15.09 26.68 -14.90
CA GLU A 188 14.51 27.69 -15.79
C GLU A 188 12.99 27.60 -15.87
N ALA A 189 12.42 26.39 -15.84
CA ALA A 189 10.98 26.18 -15.75
C ALA A 189 10.42 26.72 -14.42
N ASP A 190 11.03 26.36 -13.29
CA ASP A 190 10.60 26.84 -11.96
C ASP A 190 10.72 28.36 -11.82
N SER A 191 11.82 28.92 -12.32
CA SER A 191 12.03 30.38 -12.33
C SER A 191 10.96 31.12 -13.15
N ARG A 192 10.52 30.53 -14.27
CA ARG A 192 9.42 31.07 -15.09
C ARG A 192 8.07 30.95 -14.37
N ALA A 193 7.81 29.81 -13.73
CA ALA A 193 6.58 29.59 -12.96
C ALA A 193 6.46 30.56 -11.77
N HIS A 194 7.55 30.79 -11.03
CA HIS A 194 7.57 31.78 -9.94
C HIS A 194 7.36 33.21 -10.44
N LYS A 195 7.97 33.59 -11.57
CA LYS A 195 7.75 34.91 -12.18
C LYS A 195 6.30 35.09 -12.66
N ALA A 196 5.67 34.04 -13.18
CA ALA A 196 4.27 34.06 -13.60
C ALA A 196 3.32 34.23 -12.39
N LYS A 197 3.47 33.40 -11.34
CA LYS A 197 2.70 33.53 -10.10
C LYS A 197 2.85 34.90 -9.44
N ARG A 198 4.08 35.46 -9.44
CA ARG A 198 4.32 36.80 -8.91
C ARG A 198 3.60 37.88 -9.71
N LYS A 199 3.55 37.76 -11.05
CA LYS A 199 2.79 38.68 -11.91
C LYS A 199 1.28 38.55 -11.74
N GLU A 200 0.77 37.35 -11.48
CA GLU A 200 -0.64 37.10 -11.20
C GLU A 200 -1.08 37.72 -9.88
N ASN A 201 -0.28 37.55 -8.81
CA ASN A 201 -0.52 38.19 -7.51
C ASN A 201 -0.34 39.72 -7.50
N LEU A 202 0.20 40.30 -8.58
CA LEU A 202 0.41 41.74 -8.76
C LEU A 202 -0.61 42.36 -9.74
N ARG A 203 -1.54 41.57 -10.28
CA ARG A 203 -2.68 42.09 -11.05
C ARG A 203 -3.80 42.44 -10.04
N PRO A 204 -4.25 43.70 -9.99
CA PRO A 204 -5.35 44.12 -9.12
C PRO A 204 -6.68 43.47 -9.49
#